data_AF-A0A2K2VPS3-F1
#
_entry.id   AF-A0A2K2VPS3-F1
#
_cell.length_a   1.000
_cell.length_b   1.000
_cell.length_c   1.000
_cell.angle_alpha   90.00
_cell.angle_beta   90.00
_cell.angle_gamma   90.00
#
_symmetry.space_group_name_H-M   'P 1'
#
loop_
_entity.id
_entity.type
_entity.pdbx_description
1 polymer ?
#
loop_
_entity_poly.entity_id
_entity_poly.type
_entity_poly.pdbx_seq_one_letter_code
_entity_poly.pdbx_strand_id
1 'polypeptide(L)'
;MNIDTQFISQQHQLPKIDPKADDAKLREQTDAFESVILKMLMDDAMKDEKNLFSEANDPGDKIYKSMYREELAKASAGGFGFSQMLYDFLSQK
;
A
#
# COMPACT_ATOMS: atom_id res chain seq x y z
N MET A 1 -16.83 4.14 -24.24
CA MET A 1 -17.41 3.86 -22.91
C MET A 1 -16.30 4.16 -21.92
N ASN A 2 -16.34 5.35 -21.30
CA ASN A 2 -15.29 5.85 -20.41
C ASN A 2 -15.52 5.24 -19.03
N ILE A 3 -15.20 3.96 -18.89
CA ILE A 3 -15.16 3.28 -17.60
C ILE A 3 -13.81 3.62 -16.99
N ASP A 4 -13.82 4.70 -16.21
CA ASP A 4 -13.01 4.81 -15.01
C ASP A 4 -11.48 4.77 -15.16
N THR A 5 -10.94 5.71 -15.93
CA THR A 5 -9.60 6.25 -15.61
C THR A 5 -9.57 6.92 -14.21
N GLN A 6 -10.72 7.14 -13.57
CA GLN A 6 -10.84 7.66 -12.20
C GLN A 6 -10.43 6.64 -11.13
N PHE A 7 -10.65 5.33 -11.34
CA PHE A 7 -10.21 4.30 -10.38
C PHE A 7 -8.69 4.09 -10.38
N ILE A 8 -8.02 4.34 -11.52
CA ILE A 8 -6.55 4.34 -11.64
C ILE A 8 -5.94 5.57 -10.94
N SER A 9 -6.73 6.61 -10.70
CA SER A 9 -6.31 7.84 -10.03
C SER A 9 -6.63 7.90 -8.52
N GLN A 10 -6.82 6.75 -7.85
CA GLN A 10 -6.41 6.70 -6.45
C GLN A 10 -4.90 6.85 -6.42
N GLN A 11 -4.45 8.10 -6.57
CA GLN A 11 -3.15 8.56 -6.13
C GLN A 11 -2.92 7.87 -4.81
N HIS A 12 -1.79 7.17 -4.68
CA HIS A 12 -1.23 6.79 -3.40
C HIS A 12 -1.08 8.07 -2.58
N GLN A 13 -2.16 8.52 -1.95
CA GLN A 13 -2.12 9.60 -1.00
C GLN A 13 -1.30 9.03 0.13
N LEU A 14 -0.03 9.44 0.15
CA LEU A 14 0.88 9.06 1.20
C LEU A 14 0.17 9.39 2.52
N PRO A 15 -0.03 8.40 3.41
CA PRO A 15 -0.78 8.62 4.63
C PRO A 15 -0.12 9.77 5.40
N LYS A 16 -0.93 10.76 5.75
CA LYS A 16 -0.45 11.92 6.48
C LYS A 16 -0.28 11.51 7.94
N ILE A 17 0.95 11.65 8.43
CA ILE A 17 1.27 11.42 9.84
C ILE A 17 1.23 12.77 10.57
N ASP A 18 0.46 12.84 11.65
CA ASP A 18 0.45 13.95 12.60
C ASP A 18 1.23 13.51 13.86
N PRO A 19 2.47 13.98 14.06
CA PRO A 19 3.29 13.60 15.20
C PRO A 19 2.71 14.04 16.56
N LYS A 20 1.67 14.88 16.56
CA LYS A 20 1.00 15.36 17.77
C LYS A 20 -0.34 14.66 18.02
N ALA A 21 -0.68 13.67 17.19
CA ALA A 21 -1.86 12.85 17.40
C ALA A 21 -1.71 12.03 18.69
N ASP A 22 -2.85 11.61 19.26
CA ASP A 22 -2.86 10.64 20.35
C ASP A 22 -2.28 9.28 19.91
N ASP A 23 -1.86 8.46 20.88
CA ASP A 23 -1.18 7.18 20.64
C ASP A 23 -1.95 6.25 19.69
N ALA A 24 -3.27 6.16 19.83
CA ALA A 24 -4.10 5.29 19.01
C ALA A 24 -4.11 5.74 17.54
N LYS A 25 -4.24 7.05 17.32
CA LYS A 25 -4.24 7.64 16.00
C LYS A 25 -2.84 7.69 15.37
N LEU A 26 -1.81 7.90 16.18
CA LEU A 26 -0.43 7.81 15.73
C LEU A 26 -0.12 6.38 15.27
N ARG A 27 -0.61 5.36 16.00
CA ARG A 27 -0.47 3.96 15.61
C ARG A 27 -1.18 3.63 14.30
N GLU A 28 -2.44 4.06 14.15
CA GLU A 28 -3.19 3.89 12.90
C GLU A 28 -2.44 4.51 11.70
N GLN A 29 -1.85 5.69 11.89
CA GLN A 29 -1.11 6.39 10.84
C GLN A 29 0.20 5.68 10.48
N THR A 30 0.93 5.12 11.45
CA THR A 30 2.17 4.38 11.19
C THR A 30 1.91 3.00 10.58
N ASP A 31 0.81 2.35 10.94
CA ASP A 31 0.34 1.11 10.30
C ASP A 31 -0.08 1.38 8.84
N ALA A 32 -0.81 2.48 8.59
CA ALA A 32 -1.17 2.90 7.23
C ALA A 32 0.09 3.16 6.38
N PHE A 33 1.11 3.80 6.96
CA PHE A 33 2.40 4.01 6.28
C PHE A 33 3.09 2.69 5.92
N GLU A 34 3.13 1.72 6.85
CA GLU A 34 3.72 0.40 6.59
C GLU A 34 2.98 -0.33 5.46
N SER A 35 1.65 -0.23 5.39
CA SER A 35 0.88 -0.84 4.30
C SER A 35 1.30 -0.33 2.91
N VAL A 36 1.65 0.96 2.80
CA VAL A 36 2.12 1.55 1.53
C VAL A 36 3.49 1.01 1.15
N ILE A 37 4.40 0.89 2.12
CA ILE A 37 5.73 0.29 1.89
C ILE A 37 5.60 -1.17 1.45
N LEU A 38 4.76 -1.96 2.16
CA LEU A 38 4.54 -3.36 1.82
C LEU A 38 3.94 -3.50 0.42
N LYS A 39 2.97 -2.65 0.07
CA LYS A 39 2.43 -2.62 -1.29
C LYS A 39 3.50 -2.32 -2.33
N MET A 40 4.35 -1.31 -2.12
CA MET A 40 5.44 -0.98 -3.04
C MET A 40 6.44 -2.14 -3.19
N LEU A 41 6.79 -2.80 -2.09
CA LEU A 41 7.67 -3.96 -2.09
C LEU A 41 7.04 -5.14 -2.85
N MET A 42 5.76 -5.42 -2.61
CA MET A 42 5.02 -6.49 -3.28
C MET A 42 4.83 -6.19 -4.77
N ASP A 43 4.57 -4.93 -5.11
CA ASP A 43 4.46 -4.48 -6.49
C ASP A 43 5.77 -4.68 -7.25
N ASP A 44 6.91 -4.51 -6.59
CA ASP A 44 8.21 -4.79 -7.19
C ASP A 44 8.54 -6.29 -7.23
N ALA A 45 8.36 -7.00 -6.12
CA ALA A 45 8.67 -8.42 -6.00
C ALA A 45 7.81 -9.33 -6.89
N MET A 46 6.57 -8.90 -7.18
CA MET A 46 5.63 -9.62 -8.04
C MET A 46 5.51 -8.99 -9.45
N LYS A 47 6.47 -8.17 -9.87
CA LYS A 47 6.66 -7.90 -11.31
C LYS A 47 7.16 -9.20 -11.94
N ASP A 48 6.23 -10.07 -12.36
CA ASP A 48 6.58 -11.25 -13.13
C ASP A 48 7.43 -10.82 -14.35
N GLU A 49 8.63 -11.38 -14.47
CA GLU A 49 9.43 -11.24 -15.68
C GLU A 49 8.65 -11.85 -16.86
N LYS A 50 8.09 -10.97 -17.69
CA LYS A 50 7.61 -11.25 -19.06
C LYS A 50 6.75 -12.51 -19.22
N ASN A 51 5.44 -12.36 -19.00
CA ASN A 51 4.49 -13.22 -19.70
C ASN A 51 4.14 -12.57 -21.04
N LEU A 52 4.94 -12.86 -22.08
CA LEU A 52 4.90 -12.26 -23.42
C LEU A 52 3.52 -12.31 -24.12
N PHE A 53 2.54 -13.03 -23.57
CA PHE A 53 1.25 -13.30 -24.19
C PHE A 53 0.02 -12.92 -23.34
N SER A 54 0.14 -12.64 -22.03
CA SER A 54 -1.03 -12.37 -21.16
C SER A 54 -1.24 -10.90 -20.80
N GLU A 55 -0.18 -10.09 -20.71
CA GLU A 55 -0.29 -8.68 -20.27
C GLU A 55 -0.96 -7.74 -21.30
N ALA A 56 -1.06 -8.17 -22.55
CA ALA A 56 -1.62 -7.39 -23.65
C ALA A 56 -3.16 -7.47 -23.74
N ASN A 57 -3.80 -8.45 -23.08
CA ASN A 57 -5.20 -8.80 -23.38
C ASN A 57 -6.19 -8.71 -22.21
N ASP A 58 -5.77 -8.43 -20.97
CA ASP A 58 -6.73 -8.31 -19.87
C ASP A 58 -6.41 -7.18 -18.87
N PRO A 59 -6.96 -5.96 -19.07
CA PRO A 59 -6.94 -4.90 -18.09
C PRO A 59 -7.51 -5.31 -16.73
N GLY A 60 -8.45 -6.28 -16.71
CA GLY A 60 -9.05 -6.81 -15.49
C GLY A 60 -8.02 -7.53 -14.61
N ASP A 61 -7.17 -8.39 -15.19
CA ASP A 61 -6.14 -9.13 -14.43
C ASP A 61 -5.19 -8.20 -13.68
N LYS A 62 -4.76 -7.10 -14.32
CA LYS A 62 -3.92 -6.07 -13.69
C LYS A 62 -4.63 -5.40 -12.51
N ILE A 63 -5.91 -5.08 -12.67
CA ILE A 63 -6.72 -4.46 -11.61
C ILE A 63 -6.90 -5.43 -10.44
N TYR A 64 -7.28 -6.68 -10.69
CA TYR A 64 -7.47 -7.69 -9.66
C TYR A 64 -6.19 -7.94 -8.85
N LYS A 65 -5.05 -8.09 -9.53
CA LYS A 65 -3.75 -8.26 -8.85
C LYS A 65 -3.39 -7.06 -7.99
N SER A 66 -3.64 -5.84 -8.46
CA SER A 66 -3.38 -4.62 -7.69
C SER A 66 -4.26 -4.54 -6.43
N MET A 67 -5.56 -4.81 -6.55
CA MET A 67 -6.49 -4.85 -5.42
C MET A 67 -6.10 -5.94 -4.40
N TYR A 68 -5.73 -7.13 -4.89
CA TYR A 68 -5.29 -8.23 -4.03
C TYR A 68 -4.04 -7.85 -3.23
N ARG A 69 -3.04 -7.23 -3.88
CA ARG A 69 -1.83 -6.75 -3.19
C ARG A 69 -2.15 -5.67 -2.18
N GLU A 70 -3.07 -4.76 -2.48
CA GLU A 70 -3.51 -3.72 -1.55
C GLU A 70 -4.13 -4.31 -0.27
N GLU A 71 -5.07 -5.25 -0.41
CA GLU A 71 -5.71 -5.88 0.75
C GLU A 71 -4.74 -6.73 1.56
N LEU A 72 -3.83 -7.45 0.88
CA LEU A 72 -2.81 -8.23 1.56
C LEU A 72 -1.81 -7.33 2.31
N ALA A 73 -1.43 -6.19 1.73
CA ALA A 73 -0.54 -5.22 2.38
C ALA A 73 -1.20 -4.56 3.60
N LYS A 74 -2.49 -4.23 3.53
CA LYS A 74 -3.26 -3.72 4.69
C LYS A 74 -3.36 -4.78 5.79
N ALA A 75 -3.68 -6.02 5.44
CA ALA A 75 -3.80 -7.11 6.42
C ALA A 75 -2.46 -7.48 7.08
N SER A 76 -1.34 -7.20 6.40
CA SER A 76 0.01 -7.48 6.89
C SER A 76 0.68 -6.30 7.60
N ALA A 77 0.06 -5.11 7.53
CA ALA A 77 0.54 -3.94 8.24
C ALA A 77 0.52 -4.18 9.76
N GLY A 78 1.50 -3.64 10.47
CA GLY A 78 1.77 -3.93 11.88
C GLY A 78 2.67 -5.15 12.12
N GLY A 79 2.78 -6.08 11.14
CA GLY A 79 3.51 -7.35 11.31
C GLY A 79 4.99 -7.32 10.91
N PHE A 80 5.40 -6.38 10.07
CA PHE A 80 6.77 -6.29 9.53
C PHE A 80 7.72 -5.42 10.38
N GLY A 81 7.18 -4.57 11.25
CA GLY A 81 7.93 -3.79 12.23
C GLY A 81 8.32 -2.38 11.79
N PHE A 82 8.01 -1.96 10.56
CA PHE A 82 8.24 -0.58 10.11
C PHE A 82 7.29 0.41 10.78
N SER A 83 6.04 0.00 11.02
CA SER A 83 5.05 0.77 11.78
C SER A 83 5.51 1.04 13.21
N GLN A 84 6.05 0.02 13.88
CA GLN A 84 6.57 0.12 15.25
C GLN A 84 7.79 1.04 15.31
N MET A 85 8.75 0.86 14.40
CA MET A 85 9.95 1.70 14.34
C MET A 85 9.61 3.19 14.16
N LEU A 86 8.66 3.48 13.26
CA LEU A 86 8.22 4.85 13.02
C LEU A 86 7.41 5.41 14.20
N TYR A 87 6.55 4.60 14.81
CA TYR A 87 5.79 4.97 16.01
C TYR A 87 6.75 5.36 17.13
N ASP A 88 7.72 4.50 17.45
CA ASP A 88 8.68 4.72 18.54
C ASP A 88 9.50 5.99 18.30
N PHE A 89 9.93 6.23 17.06
CA PHE A 89 10.66 7.45 16.70
C PHE A 89 9.82 8.72 16.92
N LEU A 90 8.53 8.67 16.62
CA LEU A 90 7.63 9.82 16.73
C LEU A 90 7.12 10.04 18.16
N SER A 91 6.92 8.97 18.92
CA SER A 91 6.42 9.01 20.30
C SER A 91 7.50 9.39 21.32
N GLN A 92 8.78 9.27 20.97
CA GLN A 92 9.91 9.65 21.82
C GLN A 92 10.27 11.15 21.77
N LYS A 93 9.49 11.97 21.04
CA LYS A 93 9.70 13.43 20.93
C LYS A 93 9.03 14.25 22.03
#